data_AF-C0PM79-F1
#
_entry.id   AF-C0PM79-F1
#
_cell.length_a   1.000
_cell.length_b   1.000
_cell.length_c   1.000
_cell.angle_alpha   90.00
_cell.angle_beta   90.00
_cell.angle_gamma   90.00
#
_symmetry.space_group_name_H-M   'P 1'
#
loop_
_entity.id
_entity.type
_entity.pdbx_description
1 polymer ?
#
loop_
_entity_poly.entity_id
_entity_poly.type
_entity_poly.pdbx_seq_one_letter_code
_entity_poly.pdbx_strand_id
1 'polypeptide(L)'
;MNGVGGAFSTKGTEIRCTRGTETLWLDRISAKVTALAGNTNFWAVGCEDGYLQVYTKCGRRAMPAMMMGSAAVFIDCDDCWKLLLVTRRGLMYIWDLHNRTCILQDSLAALVASPDESSANHAGAVKVISAKFSRCGFPLVVLASRHAFLFDMSMKCWLRIADDCFPASNFASSFIFPQAGELGKLQIDVGKFMARKPIWSRVTDDGLQTRAHLETQLAASLALKSPQEYRQCLLSYIRFLAREADESRLREVCESFLGPPMGMLGSESSTDPKSPAWDSDVLGMKKHQLLREDILPSMASNRKVQRLLNEFMDLLSEYEAAKSKVDPMDITPALPQQAPEANANVVTS
;
A
#
# COMPACT_ATOMS: atom_id res chain seq x y z
N MET A 1 -60.01 33.80 -12.73
CA MET A 1 -59.86 32.97 -13.94
C MET A 1 -58.38 32.81 -14.24
N ASN A 2 -57.94 31.56 -14.21
CA ASN A 2 -56.81 30.94 -14.90
C ASN A 2 -55.42 31.55 -14.69
N GLY A 3 -54.67 30.89 -13.81
CA GLY A 3 -53.23 31.01 -13.74
C GLY A 3 -52.51 30.39 -14.92
N VAL A 4 -51.22 30.70 -15.01
CA VAL A 4 -50.22 29.83 -15.61
C VAL A 4 -49.09 29.80 -14.59
N GLY A 5 -49.21 28.89 -13.63
CA GLY A 5 -48.06 28.42 -12.88
C GLY A 5 -47.14 27.74 -13.88
N GLY A 6 -46.07 28.43 -14.29
CA GLY A 6 -44.99 27.82 -15.03
C GLY A 6 -44.45 26.68 -14.18
N ALA A 7 -44.76 25.44 -14.57
CA ALA A 7 -44.16 24.27 -13.98
C ALA A 7 -42.65 24.38 -14.25
N PHE A 8 -41.90 24.80 -13.23
CA PHE A 8 -40.45 24.64 -13.22
C PHE A 8 -40.19 23.14 -13.25
N SER A 9 -40.06 22.58 -14.46
CA SER A 9 -39.55 21.24 -14.65
C SER A 9 -38.06 21.29 -14.31
N THR A 10 -37.74 21.30 -13.02
CA THR A 10 -36.38 21.07 -12.57
C THR A 10 -36.06 19.64 -12.96
N LYS A 11 -35.32 19.48 -14.06
CA LYS A 11 -34.80 18.20 -14.56
C LYS A 11 -33.85 17.61 -13.52
N GLY A 12 -34.39 17.04 -12.45
CA GLY A 12 -33.61 16.32 -11.47
C GLY A 12 -33.20 14.96 -12.02
N THR A 13 -32.02 14.50 -11.65
CA THR A 13 -31.51 13.15 -11.92
C THR A 13 -32.08 12.18 -10.91
N GLU A 14 -32.63 11.07 -11.38
CA GLU A 14 -33.06 9.96 -10.54
C GLU A 14 -31.85 9.07 -10.18
N ILE A 15 -31.68 8.76 -8.90
CA ILE A 15 -30.67 7.83 -8.39
C ILE A 15 -31.41 6.60 -7.90
N ARG A 16 -31.04 5.44 -8.44
CA ARG A 16 -31.65 4.15 -8.10
C ARG A 16 -30.58 3.18 -7.63
N CYS A 17 -30.81 2.56 -6.47
CA CYS A 17 -30.03 1.41 -6.03
C CYS A 17 -30.84 0.14 -6.25
N THR A 18 -30.25 -0.83 -6.93
CA THR A 18 -30.88 -2.12 -7.20
C THR A 18 -30.02 -3.29 -6.73
N ARG A 19 -30.68 -4.39 -6.40
CA ARG A 19 -30.05 -5.71 -6.21
C ARG A 19 -30.69 -6.67 -7.20
N GLY A 20 -29.97 -6.98 -8.27
CA GLY A 20 -30.56 -7.66 -9.41
C GLY A 20 -31.70 -6.82 -10.00
N THR A 21 -32.92 -7.37 -9.99
CA THR A 21 -34.13 -6.68 -10.47
C THR A 21 -34.88 -5.90 -9.39
N GLU A 22 -34.56 -6.13 -8.12
CA GLU A 22 -35.22 -5.46 -6.99
C GLU A 22 -34.68 -4.05 -6.81
N THR A 23 -35.56 -3.04 -6.81
CA THR A 23 -35.19 -1.67 -6.44
C THR A 23 -35.20 -1.55 -4.92
N LEU A 24 -34.03 -1.30 -4.33
CA LEU A 24 -33.87 -1.17 -2.88
C LEU A 24 -34.30 0.23 -2.40
N TRP A 25 -33.91 1.27 -3.14
CA TRP A 25 -34.30 2.65 -2.86
C TRP A 25 -34.14 3.54 -4.09
N LEU A 26 -34.82 4.68 -4.04
CA LEU A 26 -34.83 5.73 -5.06
C LEU A 26 -34.68 7.09 -4.38
N ASP A 27 -33.90 7.99 -4.97
CA ASP A 27 -33.91 9.41 -4.62
C ASP A 27 -33.80 10.27 -5.89
N ARG A 28 -34.09 11.56 -5.76
CA ARG A 28 -33.91 12.54 -6.82
C ARG A 28 -32.97 13.65 -6.40
N ILE A 29 -32.04 14.00 -7.27
CA ILE A 29 -31.13 15.12 -7.07
C ILE A 29 -31.26 16.16 -8.19
N SER A 30 -30.94 17.41 -7.90
CA SER A 30 -31.17 18.51 -8.86
C SER A 30 -30.08 18.63 -9.93
N ALA A 31 -28.89 18.06 -9.69
CA ALA A 31 -27.76 18.14 -10.60
C ALA A 31 -27.50 16.84 -11.36
N LYS A 32 -26.67 16.93 -12.40
CA LYS A 32 -26.19 15.77 -13.14
C LYS A 32 -25.14 15.02 -12.31
N VAL A 33 -25.37 13.73 -12.08
CA VAL A 33 -24.40 12.83 -11.45
C VAL A 33 -23.20 12.63 -12.37
N THR A 34 -21.99 12.75 -11.84
CA THR A 34 -20.73 12.51 -12.56
C THR A 34 -19.94 11.33 -12.01
N ALA A 35 -20.11 11.00 -10.74
CA ALA A 35 -19.44 9.86 -10.11
C ALA A 35 -20.29 9.29 -8.97
N LEU A 36 -20.18 7.99 -8.75
CA LEU A 36 -20.89 7.22 -7.73
C LEU A 36 -19.91 6.23 -7.09
N ALA A 37 -20.00 6.05 -5.78
CA ALA A 37 -19.37 4.94 -5.06
C ALA A 37 -20.25 4.53 -3.88
N GLY A 38 -20.00 3.36 -3.32
CA GLY A 38 -20.66 2.95 -2.09
C GLY A 38 -20.34 1.51 -1.72
N ASN A 39 -20.72 1.18 -0.49
CA ASN A 39 -20.47 -0.10 0.13
C ASN A 39 -21.69 -0.50 0.99
N THR A 40 -21.52 -1.46 1.90
CA THR A 40 -22.60 -1.94 2.78
C THR A 40 -23.06 -0.91 3.84
N ASN A 41 -22.26 0.13 4.09
CA ASN A 41 -22.52 1.16 5.10
C ASN A 41 -23.19 2.42 4.51
N PHE A 42 -22.70 2.89 3.35
CA PHE A 42 -23.12 4.15 2.76
C PHE A 42 -23.02 4.17 1.21
N TRP A 43 -23.64 5.19 0.60
CA TRP A 43 -23.48 5.53 -0.82
C TRP A 43 -23.07 6.99 -0.96
N ALA A 44 -22.25 7.31 -1.95
CA ALA A 44 -21.76 8.66 -2.22
C ALA A 44 -22.01 9.02 -3.69
N VAL A 45 -22.57 10.21 -3.90
CA VAL A 45 -22.99 10.70 -5.22
C VAL A 45 -22.40 12.08 -5.47
N GLY A 46 -21.45 12.15 -6.39
CA GLY A 46 -20.83 13.40 -6.82
C GLY A 46 -21.49 13.97 -8.07
N CYS A 47 -21.64 15.28 -8.09
CA CYS A 47 -22.36 16.00 -9.14
C CYS A 47 -21.47 16.97 -9.91
N GLU A 48 -21.92 17.37 -11.10
CA GLU A 48 -21.19 18.27 -12.00
C GLU A 48 -21.05 19.72 -11.45
N ASP A 49 -22.02 20.18 -10.68
CA ASP A 49 -21.99 21.49 -10.00
C ASP A 49 -21.10 21.51 -8.75
N GLY A 50 -20.50 20.36 -8.42
CA GLY A 50 -19.49 20.24 -7.39
C GLY A 50 -20.04 20.09 -5.98
N TYR A 51 -21.28 19.63 -5.78
CA TYR A 51 -21.66 19.04 -4.50
C TYR A 51 -21.58 17.50 -4.51
N LEU A 52 -21.39 16.96 -3.32
CA LEU A 52 -21.34 15.54 -3.00
C LEU A 52 -22.44 15.21 -1.99
N GLN A 53 -23.32 14.27 -2.32
CA GLN A 53 -24.38 13.81 -1.43
C GLN A 53 -24.07 12.39 -0.92
N VAL A 54 -24.08 12.22 0.40
CA VAL A 54 -23.92 10.93 1.06
C VAL A 54 -25.28 10.39 1.50
N TYR A 55 -25.49 9.10 1.28
CA TYR A 55 -26.68 8.34 1.66
C TYR A 55 -26.30 7.19 2.59
N THR A 56 -27.20 6.85 3.50
CA THR A 56 -27.14 5.61 4.27
C THR A 56 -27.45 4.41 3.38
N LYS A 57 -27.17 3.19 3.86
CA LYS A 57 -27.46 1.92 3.15
C LYS A 57 -28.86 1.84 2.53
N CYS A 58 -29.89 2.42 3.16
CA CYS A 58 -31.29 2.40 2.72
C CYS A 58 -31.72 3.65 1.93
N GLY A 59 -30.79 4.47 1.44
CA GLY A 59 -31.11 5.63 0.59
C GLY A 59 -31.57 6.89 1.32
N ARG A 60 -31.55 6.92 2.66
CA ARG A 60 -31.76 8.17 3.42
C ARG A 60 -30.50 9.04 3.29
N ARG A 61 -30.66 10.34 2.99
CA ARG A 61 -29.55 11.32 3.04
C ARG A 61 -28.91 11.32 4.43
N ALA A 62 -27.63 11.01 4.49
CA ALA A 62 -26.89 10.86 5.75
C ALA A 62 -26.47 12.22 6.33
N MET A 63 -26.30 13.22 5.48
CA MET A 63 -25.88 14.57 5.83
C MET A 63 -26.32 15.58 4.75
N PRO A 64 -26.27 16.89 5.03
CA PRO A 64 -26.41 17.92 4.00
C PRO A 64 -25.40 17.72 2.86
N ALA A 65 -25.73 18.22 1.67
CA ALA A 65 -24.81 18.17 0.53
C ALA A 65 -23.49 18.88 0.86
N MET A 66 -22.38 18.17 0.65
CA MET A 66 -21.03 18.70 0.85
C MET A 66 -20.62 19.50 -0.39
N MET A 67 -20.30 20.78 -0.22
CA MET A 67 -19.92 21.67 -1.33
C MET A 67 -18.41 21.61 -1.59
N MET A 68 -18.02 21.03 -2.72
CA MET A 68 -16.62 20.80 -3.10
C MET A 68 -16.06 21.84 -4.07
N GLY A 69 -16.93 22.69 -4.64
CA GLY A 69 -16.54 23.79 -5.52
C GLY A 69 -16.04 23.37 -6.91
N SER A 70 -16.08 22.08 -7.24
CA SER A 70 -15.74 21.52 -8.55
C SER A 70 -16.36 20.14 -8.72
N ALA A 71 -16.74 19.78 -9.95
CA ALA A 71 -17.31 18.49 -10.29
C ALA A 71 -16.50 17.31 -9.74
N ALA A 72 -17.17 16.28 -9.21
CA ALA A 72 -16.53 15.02 -8.86
C ALA A 72 -16.12 14.26 -10.13
N VAL A 73 -14.89 13.75 -10.19
CA VAL A 73 -14.38 12.97 -11.34
C VAL A 73 -14.13 11.52 -10.95
N PHE A 74 -13.49 11.30 -9.81
CA PHE A 74 -13.31 9.97 -9.24
C PHE A 74 -13.84 9.96 -7.82
N ILE A 75 -14.61 8.93 -7.48
CA ILE A 75 -15.05 8.65 -6.12
C ILE A 75 -14.77 7.18 -5.87
N ASP A 76 -14.19 6.88 -4.71
CA ASP A 76 -13.99 5.51 -4.26
C ASP A 76 -14.19 5.42 -2.75
N CYS A 77 -14.48 4.24 -2.23
CA CYS A 77 -14.67 4.00 -0.80
C CYS A 77 -14.01 2.70 -0.37
N ASP A 78 -13.55 2.65 0.88
CA ASP A 78 -13.13 1.39 1.48
C ASP A 78 -14.34 0.54 1.89
N ASP A 79 -14.10 -0.64 2.48
CA ASP A 79 -15.17 -1.50 3.00
C ASP A 79 -15.83 -0.97 4.30
N CYS A 80 -15.34 0.15 4.82
CA CYS A 80 -15.74 0.76 6.09
C CYS A 80 -16.44 2.10 5.83
N TRP A 81 -15.86 3.20 6.31
CA TRP A 81 -16.44 4.55 6.28
C TRP A 81 -15.53 5.58 5.60
N LYS A 82 -14.44 5.15 4.96
CA LYS A 82 -13.57 6.09 4.26
C LYS A 82 -14.10 6.36 2.86
N LEU A 83 -14.13 7.64 2.50
CA LEU A 83 -14.53 8.12 1.18
C LEU A 83 -13.38 8.91 0.58
N LEU A 84 -12.92 8.50 -0.60
CA LEU A 84 -11.99 9.22 -1.46
C LEU A 84 -12.77 10.00 -2.53
N LEU A 85 -12.40 11.25 -2.74
CA LEU A 85 -12.91 12.10 -3.82
C LEU A 85 -11.75 12.77 -4.53
N VAL A 86 -11.77 12.74 -5.86
CA VAL A 86 -10.97 13.62 -6.71
C VAL A 86 -11.89 14.48 -7.55
N THR A 87 -11.68 15.80 -7.48
CA THR A 87 -12.45 16.80 -8.22
C THR A 87 -11.80 17.12 -9.58
N ARG A 88 -12.57 17.74 -10.49
CA ARG A 88 -12.08 18.20 -11.80
C ARG A 88 -10.93 19.21 -11.72
N ARG A 89 -10.85 20.00 -10.64
CA ARG A 89 -9.73 20.90 -10.36
C ARG A 89 -8.48 20.19 -9.81
N GLY A 90 -8.50 18.87 -9.69
CA GLY A 90 -7.38 18.09 -9.17
C GLY A 90 -7.25 18.11 -7.65
N LEU A 91 -8.24 18.62 -6.90
CA LEU A 91 -8.26 18.49 -5.45
C LEU A 91 -8.70 17.08 -5.06
N MET A 92 -7.95 16.47 -4.15
CA MET A 92 -8.18 15.15 -3.57
C MET A 92 -8.57 15.29 -2.10
N TYR A 93 -9.56 14.50 -1.68
CA TYR A 93 -10.02 14.44 -0.29
C TYR A 93 -10.19 13.00 0.15
N ILE A 94 -9.91 12.75 1.43
CA ILE A 94 -10.30 11.53 2.13
C ILE A 94 -11.02 11.92 3.41
N TRP A 95 -12.21 11.40 3.62
CA TRP A 95 -12.96 11.56 4.86
C TRP A 95 -13.19 10.23 5.54
N ASP A 96 -13.27 10.26 6.86
CA ASP A 96 -14.01 9.28 7.65
C ASP A 96 -15.43 9.80 7.84
N LEU A 97 -16.40 9.16 7.19
CA LEU A 97 -17.80 9.57 7.25
C LEU A 97 -18.51 9.17 8.55
N HIS A 98 -17.98 8.19 9.29
CA HIS A 98 -18.50 7.80 10.59
C HIS A 98 -18.17 8.87 11.63
N ASN A 99 -16.90 9.20 11.73
CA ASN A 99 -16.38 10.20 12.67
C ASN A 99 -16.57 11.64 12.16
N ARG A 100 -16.96 11.81 10.89
CA ARG A 100 -17.15 13.11 10.22
C ARG A 100 -15.90 13.97 10.21
N THR A 101 -14.75 13.35 9.96
CA THR A 101 -13.43 14.01 9.95
C THR A 101 -12.81 13.95 8.56
N CYS A 102 -12.13 15.03 8.14
CA CYS A 102 -11.26 14.99 6.98
C CYS A 102 -9.90 14.41 7.38
N ILE A 103 -9.54 13.28 6.77
CA ILE A 103 -8.26 12.60 7.00
C ILE A 103 -7.17 13.24 6.13
N LEU A 104 -7.51 13.59 4.89
CA LEU A 104 -6.57 14.18 3.93
C LEU A 104 -7.30 15.16 3.02
N GLN A 105 -6.66 16.28 2.76
CA GLN A 105 -6.97 17.20 1.67
C GLN A 105 -5.65 17.56 0.99
N ASP A 106 -5.55 17.29 -0.31
CA ASP A 106 -4.33 17.55 -1.10
C ASP A 106 -4.68 17.86 -2.57
N SER A 107 -3.66 18.11 -3.40
CA SER A 107 -3.76 18.38 -4.83
C SER A 107 -2.99 17.36 -5.65
N LEU A 108 -3.53 17.00 -6.82
CA LEU A 108 -2.85 16.19 -7.82
C LEU A 108 -1.85 17.00 -8.68
N ALA A 109 -1.61 18.28 -8.36
CA ALA A 109 -0.71 19.15 -9.10
C ALA A 109 0.70 18.54 -9.25
N ALA A 110 1.24 17.91 -8.21
CA ALA A 110 2.55 17.26 -8.26
C ALA A 110 2.66 16.12 -9.29
N LEU A 111 1.53 15.53 -9.71
CA LEU A 111 1.47 14.46 -10.69
C LEU A 111 1.17 14.95 -12.11
N VAL A 112 0.48 16.10 -12.22
CA VAL A 112 -0.12 16.59 -13.46
C VAL A 112 0.58 17.82 -14.02
N ALA A 113 1.33 18.57 -13.19
CA ALA A 113 2.11 19.71 -13.65
C ALA A 113 3.24 19.26 -14.58
N SER A 114 3.25 19.77 -15.82
CA SER A 114 4.39 19.59 -16.71
C SER A 114 5.52 20.53 -16.27
N PRO A 115 6.77 20.07 -16.12
CA PRO A 115 7.90 20.93 -15.78
C PRO A 115 8.28 21.92 -16.90
N ASP A 116 7.74 21.80 -18.12
CA ASP A 116 8.08 22.67 -19.27
C ASP A 116 6.85 23.39 -19.85
N GLU A 117 6.35 24.43 -19.17
CA GLU A 117 5.43 25.42 -19.77
C GLU A 117 6.17 26.53 -20.54
N SER A 118 7.30 26.21 -21.20
CA SER A 118 8.01 27.16 -22.08
C SER A 118 8.08 26.74 -23.54
N SER A 119 7.54 25.58 -23.93
CA SER A 119 7.39 25.22 -25.34
C SER A 119 5.92 24.98 -25.68
N ALA A 120 5.27 26.06 -26.11
CA ALA A 120 4.05 25.98 -26.90
C ALA A 120 4.29 25.09 -28.11
N ASN A 121 3.94 23.81 -28.03
CA ASN A 121 3.58 22.91 -29.13
C ASN A 121 3.22 21.51 -28.56
N HIS A 122 1.91 21.26 -28.41
CA HIS A 122 1.27 19.92 -28.36
C HIS A 122 1.80 18.84 -27.39
N ALA A 123 2.35 19.17 -26.22
CA ALA A 123 2.45 18.18 -25.14
C ALA A 123 1.07 18.03 -24.49
N GLY A 124 0.37 16.94 -24.81
CA GLY A 124 -0.99 16.68 -24.30
C GLY A 124 -1.02 16.73 -22.77
N ALA A 125 -1.97 17.49 -22.21
CA ALA A 125 -2.14 17.62 -20.76
C ALA A 125 -2.14 16.24 -20.08
N VAL A 126 -1.31 16.09 -19.04
CA VAL A 126 -1.20 14.86 -18.27
C VAL A 126 -2.59 14.53 -17.71
N LYS A 127 -3.15 13.39 -18.12
CA LYS A 127 -4.52 13.02 -17.76
C LYS A 127 -4.51 11.90 -16.73
N VAL A 128 -5.21 12.11 -15.62
CA VAL A 128 -5.53 11.04 -14.66
C VAL A 128 -6.61 10.15 -15.26
N ILE A 129 -6.38 8.84 -15.31
CA ILE A 129 -7.34 7.84 -15.83
C ILE A 129 -7.99 7.01 -14.72
N SER A 130 -7.38 6.98 -13.54
CA SER A 130 -7.92 6.29 -12.37
C SER A 130 -7.42 6.94 -11.09
N ALA A 131 -8.29 7.07 -10.10
CA ALA A 131 -7.96 7.39 -8.72
C ALA A 131 -8.87 6.58 -7.80
N LYS A 132 -8.28 5.78 -6.91
CA LYS A 132 -8.98 4.83 -6.05
C LYS A 132 -8.16 4.53 -4.79
N PHE A 133 -8.71 3.82 -3.82
CA PHE A 133 -7.92 3.17 -2.79
C PHE A 133 -7.16 1.97 -3.37
N SER A 134 -5.89 1.83 -2.99
CA SER A 134 -5.11 0.61 -3.16
C SER A 134 -5.61 -0.47 -2.20
N ARG A 135 -5.11 -1.70 -2.38
CA ARG A 135 -5.39 -2.81 -1.44
C ARG A 135 -4.88 -2.54 -0.02
N CYS A 136 -3.86 -1.71 0.14
CA CYS A 136 -3.36 -1.30 1.46
C CYS A 136 -4.12 -0.10 2.06
N GLY A 137 -5.18 0.38 1.39
CA GLY A 137 -6.06 1.45 1.86
C GLY A 137 -5.50 2.86 1.65
N PHE A 138 -4.49 3.02 0.81
CA PHE A 138 -3.88 4.31 0.47
C PHE A 138 -4.33 4.80 -0.90
N PRO A 139 -4.40 6.12 -1.16
CA PRO A 139 -4.74 6.64 -2.47
C PRO A 139 -3.76 6.18 -3.55
N LEU A 140 -4.30 5.64 -4.63
CA LEU A 140 -3.57 5.20 -5.81
C LEU A 140 -4.12 5.93 -7.03
N VAL A 141 -3.24 6.65 -7.72
CA VAL A 141 -3.53 7.40 -8.95
C VAL A 141 -2.78 6.79 -10.11
N VAL A 142 -3.47 6.59 -11.23
CA VAL A 142 -2.88 6.13 -12.49
C VAL A 142 -3.11 7.17 -13.59
N LEU A 143 -2.04 7.51 -14.29
CA LEU A 143 -2.05 8.47 -15.38
C LEU A 143 -2.27 7.78 -16.75
N ALA A 144 -2.59 8.56 -17.78
CA ALA A 144 -2.76 8.07 -19.14
C ALA A 144 -1.46 7.45 -19.72
N SER A 145 -0.29 7.84 -19.20
CA SER A 145 1.01 7.22 -19.45
C SER A 145 1.16 5.82 -18.83
N ARG A 146 0.15 5.36 -18.08
CA ARG A 146 0.15 4.15 -17.21
C ARG A 146 1.08 4.23 -16.02
N HIS A 147 1.74 5.36 -15.79
CA HIS A 147 2.46 5.60 -14.55
C HIS A 147 1.49 5.58 -13.37
N ALA A 148 1.91 4.93 -12.29
CA ALA A 148 1.11 4.77 -11.08
C ALA A 148 1.82 5.37 -9.88
N PHE A 149 1.05 6.10 -9.08
CA PHE A 149 1.52 6.85 -7.91
C PHE A 149 0.67 6.48 -6.69
N LEU A 150 1.32 6.10 -5.62
CA LEU A 150 0.70 5.80 -4.34
C LEU A 150 0.97 6.95 -3.38
N PHE A 151 -0.05 7.47 -2.69
CA PHE A 151 0.15 8.52 -1.70
C PHE A 151 0.56 7.91 -0.36
N ASP A 152 1.74 8.27 0.13
CA ASP A 152 2.18 7.87 1.46
C ASP A 152 1.55 8.78 2.52
N MET A 153 0.72 8.20 3.37
CA MET A 153 -0.05 8.95 4.37
C MET A 153 0.81 9.49 5.52
N SER A 154 2.01 8.97 5.73
CA SER A 154 2.94 9.38 6.78
C SER A 154 3.86 10.50 6.28
N MET A 155 4.46 10.31 5.11
CA MET A 155 5.35 11.28 4.45
C MET A 155 4.58 12.41 3.75
N LYS A 156 3.28 12.23 3.50
CA LYS A 156 2.40 13.19 2.79
C LYS A 156 2.92 13.54 1.40
N CYS A 157 3.35 12.53 0.64
CA CYS A 157 3.83 12.72 -0.72
C CYS A 157 3.47 11.53 -1.63
N TRP A 158 3.54 11.77 -2.93
CA TRP A 158 3.31 10.74 -3.94
C TRP A 158 4.58 9.92 -4.18
N LEU A 159 4.48 8.60 -3.98
CA LEU A 159 5.49 7.63 -4.33
C LEU A 159 5.19 7.08 -5.72
N ARG A 160 6.18 7.11 -6.60
CA ARG A 160 6.08 6.50 -7.93
C ARG A 160 6.34 4.99 -7.80
N ILE A 161 5.32 4.18 -8.05
CA ILE A 161 5.37 2.73 -7.82
C ILE A 161 5.39 1.90 -9.12
N ALA A 162 4.99 2.48 -10.25
CA ALA A 162 5.13 1.86 -11.57
C ALA A 162 5.32 2.93 -12.65
N ASP A 163 6.35 2.80 -13.48
CA ASP A 163 6.67 3.73 -14.57
C ASP A 163 7.55 3.12 -15.66
N ASP A 164 7.85 3.90 -16.71
CA ASP A 164 8.66 3.47 -17.87
C ASP A 164 10.15 3.83 -17.77
N CYS A 165 10.69 4.09 -16.58
CA CYS A 165 12.07 4.55 -16.38
C CYS A 165 13.17 3.49 -16.61
N PHE A 166 12.82 2.19 -16.67
CA PHE A 166 13.80 1.11 -16.76
C PHE A 166 13.69 0.31 -18.05
N PRO A 167 13.94 0.94 -19.21
CA PRO A 167 13.62 0.32 -20.47
C PRO A 167 14.48 -0.84 -20.91
N ALA A 168 15.73 -0.87 -20.47
CA ALA A 168 16.65 -1.94 -20.77
C ALA A 168 16.56 -3.11 -19.78
N SER A 169 15.63 -3.08 -18.82
CA SER A 169 15.61 -4.07 -17.75
C SER A 169 15.07 -5.43 -18.21
N ASN A 170 15.89 -6.48 -18.10
CA ASN A 170 15.47 -7.87 -18.32
C ASN A 170 14.39 -8.36 -17.34
N PHE A 171 14.17 -7.67 -16.21
CA PHE A 171 13.10 -8.03 -15.27
C PHE A 171 11.68 -7.76 -15.82
N ALA A 172 11.51 -6.81 -16.74
CA ALA A 172 10.19 -6.38 -17.20
C ALA A 172 9.40 -7.49 -17.93
N SER A 173 10.10 -8.42 -18.58
CA SER A 173 9.49 -9.58 -19.25
C SER A 173 9.06 -10.70 -18.30
N SER A 174 9.53 -10.67 -17.05
CA SER A 174 9.29 -11.74 -16.07
C SER A 174 7.95 -11.60 -15.34
N PHE A 175 7.20 -10.52 -15.48
CA PHE A 175 5.96 -10.26 -14.73
C PHE A 175 4.71 -11.03 -15.21
N ILE A 176 4.83 -11.91 -16.20
CA ILE A 176 3.72 -12.75 -16.66
C ILE A 176 3.54 -13.90 -15.66
N PHE A 177 2.99 -13.59 -14.49
CA PHE A 177 2.67 -14.57 -13.47
C PHE A 177 1.15 -14.70 -13.26
N PRO A 178 0.62 -15.92 -13.14
CA PRO A 178 -0.81 -16.17 -12.95
C PRO A 178 -1.36 -15.65 -11.60
N GLN A 179 -0.50 -15.21 -10.67
CA GLN A 179 -0.85 -14.67 -9.34
C GLN A 179 -0.44 -13.20 -9.14
N ALA A 180 -0.34 -12.41 -10.21
CA ALA A 180 0.05 -11.00 -10.11
C ALA A 180 -0.90 -10.19 -9.19
N GLY A 181 -0.32 -9.57 -8.15
CA GLY A 181 -1.02 -8.68 -7.22
C GLY A 181 -1.32 -7.31 -7.84
N GLU A 182 -1.43 -6.27 -7.01
CA GLU A 182 -1.74 -4.93 -7.51
C GLU A 182 -0.55 -4.33 -8.26
N LEU A 183 0.68 -4.51 -7.74
CA LEU A 183 1.89 -4.03 -8.40
C LEU A 183 2.08 -4.69 -9.77
N GLY A 184 1.98 -6.03 -9.83
CA GLY A 184 2.18 -6.77 -11.07
C GLY A 184 1.21 -6.34 -12.19
N LYS A 185 -0.04 -6.03 -11.84
CA LYS A 185 -1.02 -5.50 -12.81
C LYS A 185 -0.62 -4.13 -13.34
N LEU A 186 -0.14 -3.24 -12.48
CA LEU A 186 0.36 -1.92 -12.87
C LEU A 186 1.57 -2.04 -13.80
N GLN A 187 2.51 -2.94 -13.49
CA GLN A 187 3.68 -3.20 -14.33
C GLN A 187 3.32 -3.75 -15.71
N ILE A 188 2.35 -4.67 -15.78
CA ILE A 188 1.85 -5.20 -17.04
C ILE A 188 1.24 -4.09 -17.90
N ASP A 189 0.48 -3.18 -17.31
CA ASP A 189 -0.13 -2.05 -18.01
C ASP A 189 0.90 -1.07 -18.55
N VAL A 190 1.95 -0.79 -17.77
CA VAL A 190 3.11 -0.01 -18.19
C VAL A 190 3.83 -0.69 -19.36
N GLY A 191 4.15 -1.99 -19.25
CA GLY A 191 4.79 -2.75 -20.32
C GLY A 191 3.97 -2.78 -21.62
N LYS A 192 2.65 -2.96 -21.53
CA LYS A 192 1.73 -2.87 -22.69
C LYS A 192 1.72 -1.49 -23.33
N PHE A 193 1.80 -0.43 -22.52
CA PHE A 193 1.86 0.94 -23.03
C PHE A 193 3.18 1.20 -23.76
N MET A 194 4.29 0.70 -23.22
CA MET A 194 5.62 0.87 -23.80
C MET A 194 5.82 0.07 -25.07
N ALA A 195 5.27 -1.14 -25.15
CA ALA A 195 5.30 -1.98 -26.35
C ALA A 195 4.61 -1.33 -27.58
N ARG A 196 3.75 -0.33 -27.37
CA ARG A 196 3.13 0.45 -28.47
C ARG A 196 4.07 1.51 -29.04
N LYS A 197 5.20 1.82 -28.38
CA LYS A 197 6.16 2.84 -28.82
C LYS A 197 7.17 2.24 -29.83
N PRO A 198 7.35 2.80 -31.04
CA PRO A 198 8.17 2.22 -32.10
C PRO A 198 9.67 2.03 -31.77
N ILE A 199 10.20 2.85 -30.87
CA ILE A 199 11.64 2.93 -30.53
C ILE A 199 12.07 1.81 -29.57
N TRP A 200 11.12 1.09 -28.97
CA TRP A 200 11.38 0.13 -27.89
C TRP A 200 12.22 -1.08 -28.29
N SER A 201 12.07 -1.55 -29.52
CA SER A 201 12.67 -2.81 -29.99
C SER A 201 14.20 -2.81 -30.07
N ARG A 202 14.86 -1.67 -29.80
CA ARG A 202 16.32 -1.50 -29.94
C ARG A 202 17.07 -1.35 -28.61
N VAL A 203 16.39 -1.40 -27.47
CA VAL A 203 17.05 -1.21 -26.17
C VAL A 203 17.77 -2.50 -25.80
N THR A 204 19.11 -2.45 -25.77
CA THR A 204 19.95 -3.55 -25.32
C THR A 204 19.92 -3.66 -23.81
N ASP A 205 19.98 -4.89 -23.30
CA ASP A 205 20.02 -5.18 -21.87
C ASP A 205 21.13 -4.41 -21.15
N ASP A 206 20.78 -3.83 -20.00
CA ASP A 206 21.68 -3.11 -19.12
C ASP A 206 21.49 -3.63 -17.69
N GLY A 207 22.52 -4.30 -17.17
CA GLY A 207 22.53 -4.83 -15.81
C GLY A 207 22.32 -3.75 -14.75
N LEU A 208 22.77 -2.51 -14.97
CA LEU A 208 22.56 -1.41 -14.03
C LEU A 208 21.09 -1.00 -13.97
N GLN A 209 20.42 -0.88 -15.13
CA GLN A 209 18.98 -0.64 -15.17
C GLN A 209 18.17 -1.80 -14.59
N THR A 210 18.57 -3.05 -14.85
CA THR A 210 17.92 -4.22 -14.26
C THR A 210 18.01 -4.18 -12.73
N ARG A 211 19.18 -3.85 -12.16
CA ARG A 211 19.36 -3.69 -10.71
C ARG A 211 18.46 -2.59 -10.14
N ALA A 212 18.50 -1.39 -10.70
CA ALA A 212 17.72 -0.26 -10.24
C ALA A 212 16.20 -0.51 -10.35
N HIS A 213 15.79 -1.24 -11.39
CA HIS A 213 14.41 -1.66 -11.54
C HIS A 213 13.99 -2.63 -10.43
N LEU A 214 14.79 -3.67 -10.15
CA LEU A 214 14.52 -4.62 -9.07
C LEU A 214 14.43 -3.92 -7.70
N GLU A 215 15.32 -2.98 -7.41
CA GLU A 215 15.28 -2.15 -6.19
C GLU A 215 13.98 -1.33 -6.11
N THR A 216 13.56 -0.73 -7.23
CA THR A 216 12.29 0.01 -7.32
C THR A 216 11.08 -0.90 -7.08
N GLN A 217 11.08 -2.12 -7.62
CA GLN A 217 9.98 -3.08 -7.45
C GLN A 217 9.90 -3.61 -6.02
N LEU A 218 11.05 -3.82 -5.37
CA LEU A 218 11.12 -4.17 -3.95
C LEU A 218 10.55 -3.05 -3.07
N ALA A 219 10.93 -1.80 -3.33
CA ALA A 219 10.40 -0.64 -2.60
C ALA A 219 8.89 -0.44 -2.86
N ALA A 220 8.43 -0.58 -4.11
CA ALA A 220 7.04 -0.42 -4.48
C ALA A 220 6.12 -1.48 -3.84
N SER A 221 6.56 -2.75 -3.82
CA SER A 221 5.81 -3.84 -3.19
C SER A 221 5.71 -3.66 -1.66
N LEU A 222 6.75 -3.11 -1.03
CA LEU A 222 6.73 -2.74 0.38
C LEU A 222 5.74 -1.58 0.65
N ALA A 223 5.75 -0.53 -0.16
CA ALA A 223 4.83 0.60 -0.05
C ALA A 223 3.35 0.18 -0.24
N LEU A 224 3.10 -0.75 -1.17
CA LEU A 224 1.79 -1.37 -1.39
C LEU A 224 1.39 -2.39 -0.30
N LYS A 225 2.27 -2.66 0.68
CA LYS A 225 2.08 -3.65 1.75
C LYS A 225 1.64 -5.02 1.21
N SER A 226 2.26 -5.46 0.11
CA SER A 226 1.92 -6.70 -0.58
C SER A 226 2.96 -7.79 -0.26
N PRO A 227 2.70 -8.71 0.69
CA PRO A 227 3.71 -9.64 1.17
C PRO A 227 4.18 -10.63 0.09
N GLN A 228 3.25 -11.13 -0.74
CA GLN A 228 3.61 -12.06 -1.82
C GLN A 228 4.45 -11.36 -2.90
N GLU A 229 4.07 -10.14 -3.30
CA GLU A 229 4.82 -9.37 -4.30
C GLU A 229 6.19 -8.96 -3.75
N TYR A 230 6.27 -8.59 -2.47
CA TYR A 230 7.53 -8.27 -1.79
C TYR A 230 8.48 -9.46 -1.78
N ARG A 231 8.03 -10.63 -1.33
CA ARG A 231 8.85 -11.86 -1.30
C ARG A 231 9.36 -12.21 -2.70
N GLN A 232 8.53 -12.06 -3.73
CA GLN A 232 8.92 -12.32 -5.12
C GLN A 232 9.95 -11.31 -5.65
N CYS A 233 9.75 -10.01 -5.39
CA CYS A 233 10.69 -8.96 -5.80
C CYS A 233 12.04 -9.15 -5.09
N LEU A 234 12.00 -9.47 -3.79
CA LEU A 234 13.18 -9.77 -2.98
C LEU A 234 13.97 -10.94 -3.58
N LEU A 235 13.31 -12.08 -3.84
CA LEU A 235 13.97 -13.24 -4.43
C LEU A 235 14.58 -12.95 -5.80
N SER A 236 13.89 -12.17 -6.64
CA SER A 236 14.42 -11.76 -7.95
C SER A 236 15.65 -10.86 -7.80
N TYR A 237 15.63 -9.94 -6.83
CA TYR A 237 16.76 -9.08 -6.49
C TYR A 237 17.96 -9.88 -5.97
N ILE A 238 17.77 -10.79 -5.02
CA ILE A 238 18.83 -11.63 -4.47
C ILE A 238 19.47 -12.50 -5.55
N ARG A 239 18.68 -13.13 -6.43
CA ARG A 239 19.20 -13.92 -7.55
C ARG A 239 20.02 -13.07 -8.51
N PHE A 240 19.57 -11.84 -8.78
CA PHE A 240 20.32 -10.90 -9.61
C PHE A 240 21.66 -10.53 -8.95
N LEU A 241 21.66 -10.10 -7.69
CA LEU A 241 22.89 -9.75 -6.96
C LEU A 241 23.85 -10.94 -6.84
N ALA A 242 23.33 -12.15 -6.59
CA ALA A 242 24.12 -13.37 -6.54
C ALA A 242 24.77 -13.67 -7.89
N ARG A 243 24.05 -13.50 -9.01
CA ARG A 243 24.59 -13.69 -10.36
C ARG A 243 25.73 -12.70 -10.65
N GLU A 244 25.55 -11.43 -10.31
CA GLU A 244 26.56 -10.38 -10.51
C GLU A 244 27.69 -10.41 -9.46
N ALA A 245 27.57 -11.26 -8.42
CA ALA A 245 28.49 -11.36 -7.29
C ALA A 245 28.69 -10.02 -6.54
N ASP A 246 27.60 -9.25 -6.34
CA ASP A 246 27.62 -8.02 -5.54
C ASP A 246 27.51 -8.35 -4.04
N GLU A 247 28.64 -8.70 -3.43
CA GLU A 247 28.71 -9.08 -2.01
C GLU A 247 28.26 -7.95 -1.07
N SER A 248 28.47 -6.69 -1.44
CA SER A 248 28.17 -5.54 -0.57
C SER A 248 26.67 -5.42 -0.30
N ARG A 249 25.85 -5.44 -1.36
CA ARG A 249 24.39 -5.36 -1.24
C ARG A 249 23.78 -6.64 -0.70
N LEU A 250 24.36 -7.81 -1.03
CA LEU A 250 23.91 -9.08 -0.45
C LEU A 250 24.11 -9.08 1.07
N ARG A 251 25.27 -8.63 1.54
CA ARG A 251 25.57 -8.49 2.97
C ARG A 251 24.58 -7.55 3.63
N GLU A 252 24.36 -6.36 3.06
CA GLU A 252 23.39 -5.37 3.59
C GLU A 252 21.99 -5.98 3.78
N VAL A 253 21.50 -6.72 2.78
CA VAL A 253 20.20 -7.40 2.89
C VAL A 253 20.23 -8.46 3.99
N CYS A 254 21.25 -9.31 4.03
CA CYS A 254 21.35 -10.34 5.07
C CYS A 254 21.43 -9.75 6.49
N GLU A 255 22.19 -8.66 6.70
CA GLU A 255 22.30 -7.96 7.99
C GLU A 255 20.94 -7.35 8.41
N SER A 256 20.22 -6.72 7.48
CA SER A 256 18.88 -6.19 7.71
C SER A 256 17.87 -7.27 8.14
N PHE A 257 18.02 -8.49 7.61
CA PHE A 257 17.17 -9.63 7.95
C PHE A 257 17.61 -10.38 9.21
N LEU A 258 18.89 -10.34 9.56
CA LEU A 258 19.43 -10.97 10.77
C LEU A 258 19.14 -10.13 12.02
N GLY A 259 19.31 -8.80 11.92
CA GLY A 259 19.15 -7.87 13.03
C GLY A 259 20.41 -7.64 13.88
N PRO A 260 20.33 -6.74 14.87
CA PRO A 260 21.46 -6.40 15.73
C PRO A 260 21.81 -7.57 16.65
N PRO A 261 23.11 -7.84 16.93
CA PRO A 261 23.55 -8.93 17.80
C PRO A 261 22.76 -8.99 19.10
N MET A 262 22.27 -10.17 19.50
CA MET A 262 21.41 -10.39 20.68
C MET A 262 21.94 -9.75 21.98
N GLY A 263 23.26 -9.54 22.12
CA GLY A 263 23.87 -8.85 23.26
C GLY A 263 23.59 -7.34 23.33
N MET A 264 23.09 -6.73 22.26
CA MET A 264 22.76 -5.30 22.17
C MET A 264 21.25 -5.02 22.34
N LEU A 265 20.40 -6.05 22.21
CA LEU A 265 18.95 -5.97 22.51
C LEU A 265 18.65 -5.86 24.01
N GLY A 266 19.59 -6.25 24.89
CA GLY A 266 19.45 -6.15 26.35
C GLY A 266 20.10 -4.92 26.99
N SER A 267 20.73 -4.05 26.18
CA SER A 267 21.39 -2.82 26.62
C SER A 267 20.61 -1.60 26.14
N GLU A 268 19.33 -1.50 26.51
CA GLU A 268 18.53 -0.28 26.40
C GLU A 268 18.97 0.78 27.46
N SER A 269 20.27 1.04 27.54
CA SER A 269 20.85 2.18 28.25
C SER A 269 21.83 2.97 27.39
N SER A 270 21.68 2.94 26.06
CA SER A 270 22.32 3.91 25.16
C SER A 270 21.30 4.97 24.72
N THR A 271 21.23 6.03 25.52
CA THR A 271 21.13 7.47 25.20
C THR A 271 20.87 7.96 23.76
N ASP A 272 20.02 7.34 22.93
CA ASP A 272 19.51 7.98 21.71
C ASP A 272 18.09 7.53 21.34
N PRO A 273 17.05 8.36 21.56
CA PRO A 273 15.64 8.03 21.28
C PRO A 273 15.28 7.99 19.77
N LYS A 274 16.28 7.83 18.88
CA LYS A 274 16.11 7.97 17.41
C LYS A 274 16.57 6.77 16.58
N SER A 275 17.16 5.71 17.16
CA SER A 275 17.40 4.48 16.40
C SER A 275 16.12 3.64 16.40
N PRO A 276 15.47 3.40 15.23
CA PRO A 276 14.30 2.54 15.20
C PRO A 276 14.71 1.13 15.65
N ALA A 277 13.99 0.61 16.66
CA ALA A 277 14.17 -0.77 17.09
C ALA A 277 14.01 -1.71 15.89
N TRP A 278 14.88 -2.72 15.78
CA TRP A 278 14.83 -3.67 14.68
C TRP A 278 13.52 -4.47 14.74
N ASP A 279 12.73 -4.43 13.66
CA ASP A 279 11.51 -5.23 13.53
C ASP A 279 11.86 -6.65 13.06
N SER A 280 11.39 -7.67 13.79
CA SER A 280 11.60 -9.08 13.47
C SER A 280 10.75 -9.59 12.30
N ASP A 281 9.72 -8.84 11.94
CA ASP A 281 8.80 -9.16 10.86
C ASP A 281 8.90 -8.14 9.72
N VAL A 282 8.53 -8.57 8.52
CA VAL A 282 8.32 -7.69 7.36
C VAL A 282 7.02 -8.08 6.69
N LEU A 283 6.04 -7.19 6.70
CA LEU A 283 4.69 -7.45 6.19
C LEU A 283 4.05 -8.73 6.78
N GLY A 284 4.34 -9.02 8.05
CA GLY A 284 3.86 -10.21 8.76
C GLY A 284 4.64 -11.50 8.48
N MET A 285 5.72 -11.44 7.71
CA MET A 285 6.63 -12.57 7.47
C MET A 285 7.87 -12.47 8.37
N LYS A 286 8.25 -13.56 9.03
CA LYS A 286 9.43 -13.62 9.90
C LYS A 286 10.71 -13.44 9.07
N LYS A 287 11.52 -12.42 9.40
CA LYS A 287 12.76 -12.14 8.65
C LYS A 287 13.75 -13.30 8.70
N HIS A 288 13.95 -13.91 9.87
CA HIS A 288 14.83 -15.09 10.01
C HIS A 288 14.35 -16.30 9.18
N GLN A 289 13.04 -16.48 9.04
CA GLN A 289 12.48 -17.53 8.20
C GLN A 289 12.77 -17.24 6.72
N LEU A 290 12.51 -16.00 6.26
CA LEU A 290 12.84 -15.58 4.89
C LEU A 290 14.34 -15.70 4.62
N LEU A 291 15.20 -15.35 5.58
CA LEU A 291 16.64 -15.48 5.46
C LEU A 291 17.04 -16.93 5.23
N ARG A 292 16.57 -17.86 6.08
CA ARG A 292 16.86 -19.30 5.95
C ARG A 292 16.29 -19.93 4.69
N GLU A 293 14.99 -19.75 4.46
CA GLU A 293 14.23 -20.57 3.51
C GLU A 293 14.30 -20.02 2.08
N ASP A 294 14.54 -18.71 1.92
CA ASP A 294 14.45 -18.04 0.61
C ASP A 294 15.76 -17.38 0.17
N ILE A 295 16.32 -16.52 1.02
CA ILE A 295 17.46 -15.66 0.67
C ILE A 295 18.73 -16.49 0.51
N LEU A 296 19.13 -17.23 1.55
CA LEU A 296 20.37 -18.02 1.55
C LEU A 296 20.36 -19.09 0.42
N PRO A 297 19.27 -19.85 0.19
CA PRO A 297 19.21 -20.77 -0.96
C PRO A 297 19.34 -20.08 -2.32
N SER A 298 18.82 -18.86 -2.47
CA SER A 298 18.93 -18.11 -3.72
C SER A 298 20.36 -17.60 -3.99
N MET A 299 21.13 -17.31 -2.94
CA MET A 299 22.55 -16.94 -3.03
C MET A 299 23.45 -18.11 -3.44
N ALA A 300 23.06 -19.35 -3.12
CA ALA A 300 23.86 -20.55 -3.35
C ALA A 300 24.17 -20.83 -4.83
N SER A 301 23.45 -20.19 -5.75
CA SER A 301 23.64 -20.31 -7.20
C SER A 301 25.02 -19.88 -7.71
N ASN A 302 25.74 -19.00 -6.99
CA ASN A 302 27.06 -18.50 -7.41
C ASN A 302 28.17 -18.90 -6.42
N ARG A 303 29.21 -19.56 -6.93
CA ARG A 303 30.37 -20.00 -6.14
C ARG A 303 31.14 -18.85 -5.49
N LYS A 304 31.13 -17.65 -6.08
CA LYS A 304 31.84 -16.48 -5.54
C LYS A 304 31.26 -16.03 -4.20
N VAL A 305 29.94 -16.16 -4.02
CA VAL A 305 29.19 -15.70 -2.84
C VAL A 305 29.18 -16.74 -1.70
N GLN A 306 29.72 -17.95 -1.93
CA GLN A 306 29.64 -19.06 -0.97
C GLN A 306 30.24 -18.75 0.40
N ARG A 307 31.30 -17.93 0.45
CA ARG A 307 31.89 -17.50 1.73
C ARG A 307 30.89 -16.69 2.56
N LEU A 308 30.22 -15.74 1.92
CA LEU A 308 29.19 -14.89 2.55
C LEU A 308 27.98 -15.73 2.96
N LEU A 309 27.56 -16.66 2.11
CA LEU A 309 26.47 -17.59 2.40
C LEU A 309 26.75 -18.38 3.68
N ASN A 310 27.92 -19.00 3.79
CA ASN A 310 28.30 -19.81 4.96
C ASN A 310 28.37 -18.96 6.23
N GLU A 311 28.95 -17.76 6.15
CA GLU A 311 28.97 -16.81 7.27
C GLU A 311 27.57 -16.52 7.81
N PHE A 312 26.59 -16.24 6.95
CA PHE A 312 25.22 -15.98 7.41
C PHE A 312 24.45 -17.23 7.84
N MET A 313 24.78 -18.42 7.31
CA MET A 313 24.24 -19.68 7.85
C MET A 313 24.70 -19.91 9.29
N ASP A 314 26.00 -19.70 9.56
CA ASP A 314 26.58 -19.85 10.89
C ASP A 314 25.96 -18.84 11.86
N LEU A 315 25.93 -17.55 11.49
CA LEU A 315 25.33 -16.49 12.32
C LEU A 315 23.85 -16.77 12.64
N LEU A 316 23.07 -17.19 11.65
CA LEU A 316 21.66 -17.50 11.88
C LEU A 316 21.47 -18.67 12.84
N SER A 317 22.36 -19.67 12.80
CA SER A 317 22.36 -20.79 13.74
C SER A 317 22.69 -20.36 15.17
N GLU A 318 23.62 -19.41 15.35
CA GLU A 318 23.97 -18.85 16.66
C GLU A 318 22.78 -18.10 17.28
N TYR A 319 22.06 -17.33 16.48
CA TYR A 319 20.84 -16.62 16.92
C TYR A 319 19.76 -17.59 17.44
N GLU A 320 19.56 -18.72 16.79
CA GLU A 320 18.60 -19.74 17.21
C GLU A 320 19.04 -20.50 18.46
N ALA A 321 20.33 -20.82 18.54
CA ALA A 321 20.92 -21.41 19.73
C ALA A 321 20.81 -20.45 20.94
N ALA A 322 20.95 -19.15 20.73
CA ALA A 322 20.79 -18.14 21.78
C ALA A 322 19.33 -18.02 22.22
N LYS A 323 18.38 -18.02 21.26
CA LYS A 323 16.94 -17.94 21.56
C LYS A 323 16.46 -19.15 22.39
N SER A 324 16.88 -20.36 22.04
CA SER A 324 16.52 -21.57 22.79
C SER A 324 17.08 -21.63 24.22
N LYS A 325 18.13 -20.85 24.53
CA LYS A 325 18.70 -20.74 25.89
C LYS A 325 17.97 -19.75 26.79
N VAL A 326 17.17 -18.83 26.25
CA VAL A 326 16.43 -17.83 27.02
C VAL A 326 15.05 -18.36 27.45
N ASP A 327 14.42 -19.22 26.64
CA ASP A 327 13.12 -19.84 26.92
C ASP A 327 13.05 -20.93 28.04
N PRO A 328 14.13 -21.54 28.61
CA PRO A 328 14.00 -22.58 29.64
C PRO A 328 13.84 -22.09 31.09
N MET A 329 13.88 -20.78 31.38
CA MET A 329 13.97 -20.27 32.77
C MET A 329 12.66 -19.82 33.41
N ASP A 330 11.51 -20.24 32.88
CA ASP A 330 10.20 -19.93 33.47
C ASP A 330 9.41 -21.22 33.82
N ILE A 331 9.91 -21.99 34.80
CA ILE A 331 9.14 -23.10 35.41
C ILE A 331 9.29 -23.07 36.95
N THR A 332 8.20 -22.65 37.60
CA THR A 332 7.74 -22.82 39.01
C THR A 332 8.51 -22.19 40.18
N PRO A 333 7.85 -21.31 40.97
CA PRO A 333 8.24 -21.09 42.36
C PRO A 333 7.72 -22.24 43.24
N ALA A 334 8.63 -22.88 43.94
CA ALA A 334 8.35 -23.86 44.98
C ALA A 334 7.56 -23.23 46.15
N LEU A 335 6.46 -23.87 46.54
CA LEU A 335 5.71 -23.57 47.77
C LEU A 335 6.54 -23.97 49.01
N PRO A 336 6.71 -23.10 50.02
CA PRO A 336 7.34 -23.51 51.28
C PRO A 336 6.40 -24.40 52.11
N GLN A 337 6.99 -25.46 52.66
CA GLN A 337 6.41 -26.36 53.66
C GLN A 337 5.99 -25.59 54.93
N GLN A 338 4.76 -25.81 55.41
CA GLN A 338 4.37 -25.52 56.80
C GLN A 338 4.34 -26.83 57.59
N ALA A 339 5.16 -26.89 58.64
CA ALA A 339 5.09 -27.87 59.72
C ALA A 339 4.26 -27.30 60.90
N PRO A 340 3.77 -28.16 61.83
CA PRO A 340 2.53 -27.94 62.57
C PRO A 340 2.76 -27.41 63.99
N GLU A 341 1.83 -26.61 64.51
CA GLU A 341 1.68 -26.40 65.96
C GLU A 341 0.20 -26.32 66.38
N ALA A 342 0.00 -26.70 67.63
CA ALA A 342 -1.18 -27.34 68.17
C ALA A 342 -2.22 -26.39 68.78
N ASN A 343 -3.48 -26.85 68.72
CA ASN A 343 -4.57 -26.73 69.70
C ASN A 343 -4.45 -25.74 70.87
N ALA A 344 -5.46 -24.87 70.99
CA ALA A 344 -6.15 -24.58 72.26
C ALA A 344 -7.56 -23.98 72.03
N ASN A 345 -8.57 -24.85 72.08
CA ASN A 345 -9.78 -24.77 72.92
C ASN A 345 -10.41 -23.42 73.36
N VAL A 346 -11.74 -23.35 73.16
CA VAL A 346 -12.82 -23.00 74.15
C VAL A 346 -13.63 -21.68 74.00
N VAL A 347 -14.89 -21.87 73.55
CA VAL A 347 -16.22 -21.51 74.15
C VAL A 347 -16.68 -20.04 74.30
N THR A 348 -17.91 -19.80 73.78
CA THR A 348 -18.96 -18.77 74.08
C THR A 348 -18.65 -17.30 73.79
N SER A 349 -19.57 -16.46 73.31
CA SER A 349 -21.04 -16.43 73.42
C SER A 349 -21.74 -16.08 72.11
#